data_AF-A0A945PZ18-F1
#
_entry.id   AF-A0A945PZ18-F1
#
_cell.length_a   1.000
_cell.length_b   1.000
_cell.length_c   1.000
_cell.angle_alpha   90.00
_cell.angle_beta   90.00
_cell.angle_gamma   90.00
#
_symmetry.space_group_name_H-M   'P 1'
#
loop_
_entity.id
_entity.type
_entity.pdbx_description
1 polymer ?
#
loop_
_entity_poly.entity_id
_entity_poly.type
_entity_poly.pdbx_seq_one_letter_code
_entity_poly.pdbx_strand_id
1 'polypeptide(L)'
;MKRRSTAILSILAVTLAAYSGYLSMENQSLKRQLASRAIEPAAIEASVEAEAIVEASVAEPAVAEEGRRGRFAGGGNLTSEQIMERRKEFQEKQKAAMLERFSDPEQRMEMIEGMMGRLDRGYADFFKRLNLPADQIDVLKTLMAEQTLLRMEGQILASGSTEEERVALKEEMKSERDLLDSDVVALLGEDNAEALKKYSSTLQYRGDVESLERSLSYTESPLSKRQSEGLVNILAKVDREYDYTYDLKDNRGGKGQPLTKEMVDTYYQERSVYEAALLEEASRVLNDAQLASLAESQLLEYERDLRQSKQQLENAGADGGRGFGGGANRGGGRPSGGGRGR
;
A
#
# COMPACT_ATOMS: atom_id res chain seq x y z
N MET A 1 38.02 31.58 -0.94
CA MET A 1 37.51 31.20 -2.29
C MET A 1 37.17 29.72 -2.47
N LYS A 2 37.65 28.77 -1.64
CA LYS A 2 37.37 27.32 -1.83
C LYS A 2 35.91 26.85 -1.58
N ARG A 3 35.12 27.52 -0.72
CA ARG A 3 33.75 27.10 -0.37
C ARG A 3 32.66 27.38 -1.43
N ARG A 4 32.91 28.31 -2.36
CA ARG A 4 31.97 28.56 -3.47
C ARG A 4 32.16 27.56 -4.61
N SER A 5 33.36 27.00 -4.76
CA SER A 5 33.65 25.99 -5.78
C SER A 5 32.99 24.64 -5.46
N THR A 6 32.84 24.28 -4.18
CA THR A 6 32.20 23.03 -3.77
C THR A 6 30.68 23.07 -3.92
N ALA A 7 30.04 24.23 -3.70
CA ALA A 7 28.61 24.42 -3.90
C ALA A 7 28.22 24.39 -5.40
N ILE A 8 29.08 24.93 -6.28
CA ILE A 8 28.85 24.86 -7.72
C ILE A 8 29.03 23.42 -8.23
N LEU A 9 30.02 22.67 -7.72
CA LEU A 9 30.25 21.27 -8.10
C LEU A 9 29.13 20.33 -7.66
N SER A 10 28.48 20.58 -6.52
CA SER A 10 27.34 19.78 -6.03
C SER A 10 26.07 20.05 -6.83
N ILE A 11 25.78 21.31 -7.19
CA ILE A 11 24.68 21.65 -8.10
C ILE A 11 24.91 21.04 -9.51
N LEU A 12 26.16 20.99 -9.96
CA LEU A 12 26.53 20.36 -11.23
C LEU A 12 26.38 18.82 -11.17
N ALA A 13 26.68 18.18 -10.03
CA ALA A 13 26.50 16.74 -9.86
C ALA A 13 25.02 16.33 -9.79
N VAL A 14 24.18 17.11 -9.10
CA VAL A 14 22.72 16.87 -9.02
C VAL A 14 22.05 17.08 -10.38
N THR A 15 22.43 18.13 -11.12
CA THR A 15 21.92 18.34 -12.48
C THR A 15 22.42 17.28 -13.46
N LEU A 16 23.66 16.79 -13.34
CA LEU A 16 24.16 15.68 -14.14
C LEU A 16 23.50 14.33 -13.79
N ALA A 17 23.16 14.07 -12.53
CA ALA A 17 22.42 12.89 -12.13
C ALA A 17 20.99 12.91 -12.71
N ALA A 18 20.28 14.04 -12.57
CA ALA A 18 18.97 14.22 -13.17
C ALA A 18 19.01 14.14 -14.72
N TYR A 19 20.03 14.73 -15.34
CA TYR A 19 20.20 14.70 -16.80
C TYR A 19 20.61 13.32 -17.33
N SER A 20 21.41 12.55 -16.59
CA SER A 20 21.76 11.17 -16.95
C SER A 20 20.57 10.21 -16.81
N GLY A 21 19.69 10.44 -15.84
CA GLY A 21 18.38 9.77 -15.75
C GLY A 21 17.50 10.09 -16.96
N TYR A 22 17.38 11.37 -17.32
CA TYR A 22 16.62 11.80 -18.51
C TYR A 22 17.17 11.19 -19.81
N LEU A 23 18.49 11.23 -20.04
CA LEU A 23 19.15 10.65 -21.22
C LEU A 23 19.01 9.12 -21.29
N SER A 24 18.96 8.43 -20.15
CA SER A 24 18.72 6.98 -20.09
C SER A 24 17.29 6.63 -20.55
N MET A 25 16.30 7.43 -20.13
CA MET A 25 14.91 7.27 -20.56
C MET A 25 14.73 7.55 -22.06
N GLU A 26 15.36 8.60 -22.59
CA GLU A 26 15.32 8.92 -24.02
C GLU A 26 16.06 7.88 -24.89
N ASN A 27 17.18 7.34 -24.41
CA ASN A 27 17.85 6.23 -25.10
C ASN A 27 16.98 4.96 -25.12
N GLN A 28 16.25 4.66 -24.06
CA GLN A 28 15.33 3.51 -24.05
C GLN A 28 14.12 3.73 -24.95
N SER A 29 13.57 4.96 -25.02
CA SER A 29 12.47 5.28 -25.92
C SER A 29 12.91 5.21 -27.39
N LEU A 30 14.10 5.74 -27.72
CA LEU A 30 14.70 5.63 -29.05
C LEU A 30 15.02 4.18 -29.42
N LYS A 31 15.56 3.37 -28.49
CA LYS A 31 15.76 1.93 -28.71
C LYS A 31 14.46 1.18 -28.98
N ARG A 32 13.37 1.56 -28.30
CA ARG A 32 12.03 0.99 -28.56
C ARG A 32 11.48 1.46 -29.91
N GLN A 33 11.69 2.72 -30.29
CA GLN A 33 11.30 3.24 -31.60
C GLN A 33 12.09 2.58 -32.75
N LEU A 34 13.38 2.31 -32.56
CA LEU A 34 14.21 1.56 -33.50
C LEU A 34 13.81 0.09 -33.56
N ALA A 35 13.51 -0.54 -32.42
CA ALA A 35 13.01 -1.91 -32.37
C ALA A 35 11.63 -2.04 -33.06
N SER A 36 10.74 -1.05 -32.90
CA SER A 36 9.45 -1.02 -33.61
C SER A 36 9.59 -0.73 -35.10
N ARG A 37 10.68 -0.06 -35.53
CA ARG A 37 10.97 0.24 -36.93
C ARG A 37 11.75 -0.87 -37.63
N ALA A 38 12.46 -1.70 -36.87
CA ALA A 38 13.19 -2.88 -37.37
C ALA A 38 12.29 -4.10 -37.62
N ILE A 39 11.00 -4.01 -37.28
CA ILE A 39 10.00 -5.05 -37.54
C ILE A 39 9.08 -4.56 -38.68
N GLU A 40 9.66 -4.32 -39.85
CA GLU A 40 8.97 -4.55 -41.12
C GLU A 40 9.61 -5.80 -41.74
N PRO A 41 8.87 -6.93 -41.86
CA PRO A 41 9.46 -8.19 -42.29
C PRO A 41 9.66 -8.20 -43.80
N ALA A 42 10.91 -8.14 -44.25
CA ALA A 42 11.28 -8.76 -45.51
C ALA A 42 11.21 -10.29 -45.32
N ALA A 43 10.16 -10.89 -45.88
CA ALA A 43 9.98 -12.33 -45.97
C ALA A 43 11.18 -13.01 -46.67
N ILE A 44 11.58 -14.18 -46.19
CA ILE A 44 12.00 -15.35 -46.98
C ILE A 44 11.91 -16.60 -46.08
N GLU A 45 11.29 -17.62 -46.65
CA GLU A 45 11.06 -18.97 -46.15
C GLU A 45 12.36 -19.77 -45.93
N ALA A 46 12.39 -20.70 -44.98
CA ALA A 46 12.97 -22.03 -45.18
C ALA A 46 12.61 -23.00 -44.02
N SER A 47 12.24 -24.18 -44.46
CA SER A 47 11.66 -25.35 -43.81
C SER A 47 12.70 -26.38 -43.30
N VAL A 48 12.19 -27.46 -42.66
CA VAL A 48 12.78 -28.83 -42.54
C VAL A 48 13.77 -29.00 -41.35
N GLU A 49 13.80 -30.04 -40.50
CA GLU A 49 13.28 -31.43 -40.46
C GLU A 49 13.18 -31.95 -39.02
N ALA A 50 12.45 -33.05 -38.84
CA ALA A 50 12.30 -33.83 -37.62
C ALA A 50 13.34 -34.96 -37.53
N GLU A 51 13.75 -35.35 -36.32
CA GLU A 51 14.29 -36.70 -36.07
C GLU A 51 13.89 -37.20 -34.67
N ALA A 52 13.44 -38.44 -34.65
CA ALA A 52 12.93 -39.20 -33.51
C ALA A 52 14.00 -40.13 -32.96
N ILE A 53 14.01 -40.38 -31.65
CA ILE A 53 14.61 -41.58 -31.06
C ILE A 53 13.65 -42.20 -30.02
N VAL A 54 13.58 -43.51 -30.10
CA VAL A 54 12.63 -44.48 -29.54
C VAL A 54 13.09 -45.00 -28.15
N GLU A 55 12.14 -45.02 -27.22
CA GLU A 55 11.78 -46.09 -26.26
C GLU A 55 12.86 -46.90 -25.50
N ALA A 56 12.76 -46.89 -24.16
CA ALA A 56 13.01 -48.08 -23.34
C ALA A 56 12.16 -48.03 -22.05
N SER A 57 11.31 -49.06 -21.91
CA SER A 57 10.32 -49.30 -20.88
C SER A 57 10.89 -50.13 -19.72
N VAL A 58 10.46 -49.84 -18.48
CA VAL A 58 10.35 -50.83 -17.39
C VAL A 58 9.15 -50.42 -16.50
N ALA A 59 8.11 -51.25 -16.50
CA ALA A 59 7.03 -51.30 -15.50
C ALA A 59 7.51 -52.24 -14.35
N GLU A 60 7.17 -52.12 -13.06
CA GLU A 60 5.90 -52.11 -12.30
C GLU A 60 6.31 -52.07 -10.78
N PRO A 61 5.43 -52.06 -9.72
CA PRO A 61 3.96 -52.10 -9.68
C PRO A 61 3.30 -51.07 -8.73
N ALA A 62 1.96 -51.06 -8.82
CA ALA A 62 1.01 -50.25 -8.08
C ALA A 62 0.99 -50.50 -6.56
N VAL A 63 0.85 -49.41 -5.78
CA VAL A 63 0.38 -49.44 -4.39
C VAL A 63 -0.90 -48.61 -4.32
N ALA A 64 -1.94 -49.23 -3.79
CA ALA A 64 -3.32 -48.76 -3.75
C ALA A 64 -3.50 -47.43 -3.00
N GLU A 65 -4.05 -46.42 -3.69
CA GLU A 65 -4.74 -45.29 -3.06
C GLU A 65 -6.19 -45.69 -2.77
N GLU A 66 -6.46 -46.22 -1.58
CA GLU A 66 -7.80 -46.23 -1.02
C GLU A 66 -7.80 -45.48 0.31
N GLY A 67 -8.67 -44.47 0.40
CA GLY A 67 -9.04 -43.86 1.68
C GLY A 67 -8.75 -42.37 1.85
N ARG A 68 -9.18 -41.51 0.91
CA ARG A 68 -9.51 -40.09 1.21
C ARG A 68 -10.37 -39.40 0.14
N ARG A 69 -11.40 -40.09 -0.37
CA ARG A 69 -12.49 -39.46 -1.13
C ARG A 69 -13.77 -39.54 -0.32
N GLY A 70 -14.07 -38.46 0.39
CA GLY A 70 -15.29 -38.39 1.21
C GLY A 70 -15.51 -37.07 1.93
N ARG A 71 -15.35 -35.93 1.25
CA ARG A 71 -15.97 -34.67 1.70
C ARG A 71 -15.89 -33.55 0.65
N PHE A 72 -16.40 -33.72 -0.57
CA PHE A 72 -16.84 -32.60 -1.44
C PHE A 72 -17.69 -33.19 -2.56
N ALA A 73 -18.84 -33.78 -2.20
CA ALA A 73 -19.90 -34.11 -3.14
C ALA A 73 -20.95 -32.99 -3.05
N GLY A 74 -20.87 -32.02 -3.95
CA GLY A 74 -21.81 -30.88 -4.01
C GLY A 74 -21.23 -29.63 -4.66
N GLY A 75 -20.51 -29.77 -5.78
CA GLY A 75 -19.95 -28.64 -6.53
C GLY A 75 -20.75 -28.37 -7.80
N GLY A 76 -21.94 -27.80 -7.67
CA GLY A 76 -22.61 -27.16 -8.80
C GLY A 76 -21.87 -25.86 -9.15
N ASN A 77 -21.59 -25.62 -10.42
CA ASN A 77 -21.03 -24.36 -10.91
C ASN A 77 -21.98 -23.21 -10.56
N LEU A 78 -21.66 -22.45 -9.51
CA LEU A 78 -22.42 -21.27 -9.10
C LEU A 78 -22.33 -20.21 -10.21
N THR A 79 -23.45 -19.59 -10.56
CA THR A 79 -23.47 -18.48 -11.52
C THR A 79 -22.81 -17.24 -10.91
N SER A 80 -22.35 -16.31 -11.75
CA SER A 80 -21.79 -15.03 -11.29
C SER A 80 -22.74 -14.26 -10.35
N GLU A 81 -24.05 -14.36 -10.59
CA GLU A 81 -25.09 -13.80 -9.73
C GLU A 81 -25.12 -14.48 -8.35
N GLN A 82 -25.09 -15.81 -8.30
CA GLN A 82 -25.04 -16.56 -7.03
C GLN A 82 -23.74 -16.30 -6.24
N ILE A 83 -22.63 -16.04 -6.93
CA ILE A 83 -21.36 -15.64 -6.29
C ILE A 83 -21.48 -14.23 -5.70
N MET A 84 -22.11 -13.29 -6.41
CA MET A 84 -22.35 -11.93 -5.92
C MET A 84 -23.33 -11.91 -4.75
N GLU A 85 -24.42 -12.67 -4.81
CA GLU A 85 -25.39 -12.83 -3.72
C GLU A 85 -24.74 -13.41 -2.47
N ARG A 86 -23.98 -14.51 -2.60
CA ARG A 86 -23.22 -15.06 -1.47
C ARG A 86 -22.21 -14.08 -0.88
N ARG A 87 -21.57 -13.25 -1.71
CA ARG A 87 -20.66 -12.20 -1.22
C ARG A 87 -21.42 -11.13 -0.44
N LYS A 88 -22.59 -10.70 -0.93
CA LYS A 88 -23.46 -9.74 -0.23
C LYS A 88 -23.93 -10.31 1.11
N GLU A 89 -24.48 -11.53 1.12
CA GLU A 89 -24.91 -12.21 2.35
C GLU A 89 -23.77 -12.36 3.36
N PHE A 90 -22.57 -12.73 2.88
CA PHE A 90 -21.39 -12.84 3.74
C PHE A 90 -20.93 -11.48 4.28
N GLN A 91 -21.00 -10.42 3.49
CA GLN A 91 -20.72 -9.05 3.92
C GLN A 91 -21.75 -8.57 4.96
N GLU A 92 -23.04 -8.81 4.73
CA GLU A 92 -24.12 -8.44 5.66
C GLU A 92 -23.98 -9.19 6.99
N LYS A 93 -23.70 -10.50 6.96
CA LYS A 93 -23.43 -11.29 8.18
C LYS A 93 -22.22 -10.78 8.94
N GLN A 94 -21.14 -10.43 8.24
CA GLN A 94 -19.95 -9.83 8.89
C GLN A 94 -20.26 -8.46 9.49
N LYS A 95 -21.02 -7.61 8.80
CA LYS A 95 -21.44 -6.30 9.33
C LYS A 95 -22.30 -6.48 10.59
N ALA A 96 -23.31 -7.35 10.55
CA ALA A 96 -24.18 -7.63 11.68
C ALA A 96 -23.40 -8.16 12.89
N ALA A 97 -22.51 -9.15 12.68
CA ALA A 97 -21.63 -9.66 13.72
C ALA A 97 -20.73 -8.56 14.30
N MET A 98 -20.22 -7.65 13.46
CA MET A 98 -19.38 -6.55 13.93
C MET A 98 -20.18 -5.52 14.75
N LEU A 99 -21.42 -5.21 14.37
CA LEU A 99 -22.31 -4.32 15.12
C LEU A 99 -22.71 -4.91 16.48
N GLU A 100 -22.92 -6.22 16.53
CA GLU A 100 -23.15 -6.94 17.79
C GLU A 100 -21.95 -6.78 18.75
N ARG A 101 -20.71 -6.90 18.23
CA ARG A 101 -19.50 -6.68 19.05
C ARG A 101 -19.39 -5.28 19.62
N PHE A 102 -19.84 -4.25 18.90
CA PHE A 102 -19.84 -2.87 19.42
C PHE A 102 -20.86 -2.65 20.53
N SER A 103 -21.98 -3.38 20.47
CA SER A 103 -23.10 -3.27 21.41
C SER A 103 -22.90 -4.10 22.67
N ASP A 104 -22.11 -5.17 22.59
CA ASP A 104 -21.76 -6.03 23.73
C ASP A 104 -20.57 -5.44 24.52
N PRO A 105 -20.73 -5.13 25.82
CA PRO A 105 -19.67 -4.46 26.59
C PRO A 105 -18.36 -5.27 26.71
N GLU A 106 -18.44 -6.59 26.85
CA GLU A 106 -17.26 -7.45 26.99
C GLU A 106 -16.48 -7.51 25.67
N GLN A 107 -17.17 -7.70 24.55
CA GLN A 107 -16.54 -7.72 23.22
C GLN A 107 -16.02 -6.34 22.81
N ARG A 108 -16.71 -5.25 23.17
CA ARG A 108 -16.21 -3.90 22.95
C ARG A 108 -14.91 -3.66 23.72
N MET A 109 -14.83 -4.12 24.97
CA MET A 109 -13.61 -4.01 25.78
C MET A 109 -12.45 -4.80 25.15
N GLU A 110 -12.68 -6.02 24.68
CA GLU A 110 -11.66 -6.80 23.95
C GLU A 110 -11.14 -6.02 22.72
N MET A 111 -12.04 -5.35 21.99
CA MET A 111 -11.65 -4.52 20.85
C MET A 111 -10.84 -3.29 21.26
N ILE A 112 -11.17 -2.66 22.40
CA ILE A 112 -10.40 -1.56 22.98
C ILE A 112 -9.00 -2.04 23.33
N GLU A 113 -8.85 -3.13 24.08
CA GLU A 113 -7.55 -3.69 24.46
C GLU A 113 -6.69 -4.03 23.22
N GLY A 114 -7.30 -4.66 22.22
CA GLY A 114 -6.64 -4.95 20.94
C GLY A 114 -6.18 -3.69 20.21
N MET A 115 -6.93 -2.59 20.30
CA MET A 115 -6.56 -1.30 19.72
C MET A 115 -5.46 -0.61 20.53
N MET A 116 -5.50 -0.66 21.87
CA MET A 116 -4.46 -0.12 22.74
C MET A 116 -3.09 -0.72 22.41
N GLY A 117 -3.01 -2.03 22.16
CA GLY A 117 -1.76 -2.67 21.74
C GLY A 117 -1.24 -2.21 20.35
N ARG A 118 -2.12 -1.73 19.46
CA ARG A 118 -1.71 -1.08 18.20
C ARG A 118 -1.23 0.35 18.45
N LEU A 119 -1.92 1.08 19.32
CA LEU A 119 -1.53 2.43 19.73
C LEU A 119 -0.16 2.43 20.40
N ASP A 120 0.14 1.44 21.23
CA ASP A 120 1.46 1.29 21.85
C ASP A 120 2.59 1.27 20.82
N ARG A 121 2.37 0.60 19.68
CA ARG A 121 3.39 0.53 18.62
C ARG A 121 3.51 1.85 17.85
N GLY A 122 2.39 2.45 17.44
CA GLY A 122 2.41 3.66 16.61
C GLY A 122 2.71 4.96 17.37
N TYR A 123 2.38 5.00 18.66
CA TYR A 123 2.46 6.21 19.50
C TYR A 123 3.48 6.10 20.64
N ALA A 124 4.29 5.05 20.72
CA ALA A 124 5.29 4.86 21.77
C ALA A 124 6.13 6.13 22.03
N ASP A 125 6.62 6.75 20.96
CA ASP A 125 7.47 7.93 21.07
C ASP A 125 6.71 9.20 21.43
N PHE A 126 5.42 9.27 21.08
CA PHE A 126 4.54 10.34 21.53
C PHE A 126 4.25 10.21 23.04
N PHE A 127 3.87 9.02 23.50
CA PHE A 127 3.59 8.75 24.92
C PHE A 127 4.80 9.03 25.81
N LYS A 128 6.02 8.69 25.38
CA LYS A 128 7.25 9.04 26.10
C LYS A 128 7.46 10.55 26.24
N ARG A 129 7.03 11.35 25.26
CA ARG A 129 7.20 12.82 25.27
C ARG A 129 6.20 13.51 26.19
N LEU A 130 5.00 12.95 26.34
CA LEU A 130 3.97 13.50 27.23
C LEU A 130 4.39 13.49 28.70
N ASN A 131 5.30 12.59 29.09
CA ASN A 131 5.81 12.44 30.46
C ASN A 131 4.68 12.32 31.51
N LEU A 132 3.59 11.62 31.13
CA LEU A 132 2.46 11.35 32.01
C LEU A 132 2.70 10.08 32.85
N PRO A 133 2.06 9.96 34.02
CA PRO A 133 1.95 8.71 34.77
C PRO A 133 1.39 7.56 33.91
N ALA A 134 1.79 6.32 34.21
CA ALA A 134 1.40 5.15 33.40
C ALA A 134 -0.11 4.93 33.35
N ASP A 135 -0.80 5.17 34.46
CA ASP A 135 -2.26 5.13 34.57
C ASP A 135 -2.93 6.16 33.67
N GLN A 136 -2.38 7.38 33.57
CA GLN A 136 -2.91 8.41 32.67
C GLN A 136 -2.63 8.09 31.20
N ILE A 137 -1.49 7.45 30.90
CA ILE A 137 -1.20 6.95 29.55
C ILE A 137 -2.19 5.86 29.14
N ASP A 138 -2.56 4.96 30.05
CA ASP A 138 -3.54 3.92 29.74
C ASP A 138 -4.95 4.51 29.54
N VAL A 139 -5.37 5.48 30.37
CA VAL A 139 -6.62 6.25 30.14
C VAL A 139 -6.60 6.91 28.76
N LEU A 140 -5.50 7.56 28.38
CA LEU A 140 -5.37 8.19 27.06
C LEU A 140 -5.53 7.16 25.93
N LYS A 141 -4.89 6.01 26.02
CA LYS A 141 -5.00 4.95 25.01
C LYS A 141 -6.42 4.42 24.91
N THR A 142 -7.12 4.27 26.04
CA THR A 142 -8.54 3.88 26.06
C THR A 142 -9.38 4.90 25.29
N LEU A 143 -9.26 6.19 25.59
CA LEU A 143 -9.97 7.25 24.87
C LEU A 143 -9.68 7.22 23.35
N MET A 144 -8.40 7.09 22.97
CA MET A 144 -8.00 7.00 21.56
C MET A 144 -8.53 5.74 20.87
N ALA A 145 -8.57 4.61 21.58
CA ALA A 145 -9.13 3.37 21.09
C ALA A 145 -10.64 3.51 20.87
N GLU A 146 -11.36 4.07 21.83
CA GLU A 146 -12.80 4.35 21.72
C GLU A 146 -13.11 5.29 20.56
N GLN A 147 -12.34 6.36 20.36
CA GLN A 147 -12.50 7.23 19.19
C GLN A 147 -12.34 6.48 17.86
N THR A 148 -11.40 5.54 17.81
CA THR A 148 -11.16 4.71 16.62
C THR A 148 -12.32 3.73 16.39
N LEU A 149 -12.83 3.12 17.46
CA LEU A 149 -13.98 2.21 17.40
C LEU A 149 -15.24 2.95 16.99
N LEU A 150 -15.51 4.12 17.57
CA LEU A 150 -16.64 4.98 17.23
C LEU A 150 -16.65 5.36 15.74
N ARG A 151 -15.47 5.70 15.19
CA ARG A 151 -15.32 5.97 13.75
C ARG A 151 -15.65 4.74 12.91
N MET A 152 -15.17 3.57 13.31
CA MET A 152 -15.40 2.30 12.61
C MET A 152 -16.88 1.90 12.64
N GLU A 153 -17.52 2.04 13.80
CA GLU A 153 -18.95 1.80 14.02
C GLU A 153 -19.80 2.71 13.12
N GLY A 154 -19.54 4.02 13.14
CA GLY A 154 -20.23 4.98 12.27
C GLY A 154 -20.04 4.69 10.78
N GLN A 155 -18.85 4.24 10.36
CA GLN A 155 -18.61 3.82 8.96
C GLN A 155 -19.42 2.58 8.56
N ILE A 156 -19.52 1.59 9.46
CA ILE A 156 -20.27 0.36 9.22
C ILE A 156 -21.76 0.66 9.11
N LEU A 157 -22.30 1.45 10.06
CA LEU A 157 -23.69 1.89 10.06
C LEU A 157 -24.01 2.68 8.78
N ALA A 158 -23.21 3.69 8.44
CA ALA A 158 -23.43 4.53 7.26
C ALA A 158 -23.42 3.76 5.92
N SER A 159 -22.70 2.63 5.85
CA SER A 159 -22.55 1.82 4.63
C SER A 159 -23.83 1.12 4.18
N GLY A 160 -24.85 1.04 5.03
CA GLY A 160 -26.17 0.47 4.73
C GLY A 160 -27.32 1.47 4.78
N SER A 161 -27.06 2.71 5.20
CA SER A 161 -28.09 3.71 5.49
C SER A 161 -28.50 4.55 4.28
N THR A 162 -29.75 5.05 4.32
CA THR A 162 -30.22 6.12 3.42
C THR A 162 -29.49 7.44 3.69
N GLU A 163 -29.66 8.43 2.82
CA GLU A 163 -29.02 9.73 3.03
C GLU A 163 -29.57 10.45 4.27
N GLU A 164 -30.88 10.37 4.55
CA GLU A 164 -31.45 10.95 5.77
C GLU A 164 -30.89 10.27 7.03
N GLU A 165 -30.79 8.94 7.02
CA GLU A 165 -30.23 8.16 8.12
C GLU A 165 -28.74 8.47 8.34
N ARG A 166 -27.96 8.68 7.28
CA ARG A 166 -26.56 9.10 7.38
C ARG A 166 -26.40 10.46 8.04
N VAL A 167 -27.29 11.41 7.74
CA VAL A 167 -27.27 12.74 8.37
C VAL A 167 -27.57 12.62 9.86
N ALA A 168 -28.59 11.84 10.25
CA ALA A 168 -28.91 11.62 11.65
C ALA A 168 -27.77 10.92 12.41
N LEU A 169 -27.22 9.85 11.83
CA LEU A 169 -26.07 9.11 12.38
C LEU A 169 -24.85 10.01 12.54
N LYS A 170 -24.60 10.92 11.59
CA LYS A 170 -23.48 11.85 11.66
C LYS A 170 -23.60 12.80 12.84
N GLU A 171 -24.79 13.31 13.14
CA GLU A 171 -25.00 14.18 14.30
C GLU A 171 -24.88 13.42 15.62
N GLU A 172 -25.43 12.21 15.70
CA GLU A 172 -25.30 11.32 16.87
C GLU A 172 -23.83 11.02 17.17
N MET A 173 -23.10 10.47 16.19
CA MET A 173 -21.69 10.12 16.31
C MET A 173 -20.79 11.33 16.56
N LYS A 174 -21.21 12.53 16.15
CA LYS A 174 -20.50 13.77 16.43
C LYS A 174 -20.56 14.11 17.92
N SER A 175 -21.72 13.98 18.55
CA SER A 175 -21.86 14.27 19.98
C SER A 175 -20.97 13.39 20.85
N GLU A 176 -20.89 12.08 20.56
CA GLU A 176 -20.00 11.16 21.27
C GLU A 176 -18.52 11.46 21.00
N ARG A 177 -18.18 11.82 19.76
CA ARG A 177 -16.82 12.23 19.42
C ARG A 177 -16.41 13.49 20.18
N ASP A 178 -17.29 14.48 20.25
CA ASP A 178 -17.01 15.76 20.91
C ASP A 178 -16.79 15.54 22.43
N LEU A 179 -17.49 14.59 23.05
CA LEU A 179 -17.25 14.18 24.44
C LEU A 179 -15.86 13.54 24.60
N LEU A 180 -15.52 12.55 23.77
CA LEU A 180 -14.20 11.91 23.81
C LEU A 180 -13.06 12.90 23.53
N ASP A 181 -13.25 13.84 22.59
CA ASP A 181 -12.29 14.91 22.31
C ASP A 181 -12.12 15.84 23.51
N SER A 182 -13.22 16.16 24.22
CA SER A 182 -13.16 16.95 25.45
C SER A 182 -12.39 16.22 26.55
N ASP A 183 -12.57 14.91 26.71
CA ASP A 183 -11.86 14.11 27.71
C ASP A 183 -10.37 14.01 27.39
N VAL A 184 -10.01 13.87 26.11
CA VAL A 184 -8.61 13.94 25.65
C VAL A 184 -8.00 15.30 25.96
N VAL A 185 -8.71 16.39 25.70
CA VAL A 185 -8.23 17.76 26.01
C VAL A 185 -8.11 17.96 27.53
N ALA A 186 -9.05 17.48 28.32
CA ALA A 186 -9.01 17.58 29.78
C ALA A 186 -7.81 16.82 30.36
N LEU A 187 -7.46 15.66 29.79
CA LEU A 187 -6.32 14.85 30.23
C LEU A 187 -4.97 15.44 29.80
N LEU A 188 -4.88 15.93 28.56
CA LEU A 188 -3.61 16.35 27.96
C LEU A 188 -3.30 17.85 28.09
N GLY A 189 -4.33 18.68 28.21
CA GLY A 189 -4.27 20.11 27.91
C GLY A 189 -4.31 20.39 26.41
N GLU A 190 -4.62 21.64 26.05
CA GLU A 190 -4.82 22.06 24.65
C GLU A 190 -3.59 21.81 23.76
N ASP A 191 -2.39 22.20 24.23
CA ASP A 191 -1.15 22.08 23.46
C ASP A 191 -0.81 20.62 23.10
N ASN A 192 -0.94 19.70 24.07
CA ASN A 192 -0.65 18.28 23.87
C ASN A 192 -1.76 17.58 23.09
N ALA A 193 -3.01 18.01 23.21
CA ALA A 193 -4.10 17.53 22.38
C ALA A 193 -3.92 17.93 20.91
N GLU A 194 -3.47 19.15 20.63
CA GLU A 194 -3.09 19.57 19.27
C GLU A 194 -1.89 18.77 18.75
N ALA A 195 -0.87 18.55 19.60
CA ALA A 195 0.28 17.72 19.26
C ALA A 195 -0.15 16.28 18.93
N LEU A 196 -1.11 15.71 19.66
CA LEU A 196 -1.67 14.38 19.38
C LEU A 196 -2.37 14.36 18.02
N LYS A 197 -3.19 15.37 17.70
CA LYS A 197 -3.87 15.47 16.40
C LYS A 197 -2.86 15.51 15.26
N LYS A 198 -1.83 16.35 15.38
CA LYS A 198 -0.74 16.44 14.39
C LYS A 198 0.05 15.13 14.28
N TYR A 199 0.36 14.50 15.39
CA TYR A 199 1.07 13.21 15.40
C TYR A 199 0.23 12.14 14.69
N SER A 200 -1.06 12.05 15.02
CA SER A 200 -2.01 11.11 14.42
C SER A 200 -2.15 11.32 12.91
N SER A 201 -2.25 12.57 12.46
CA SER A 201 -2.37 12.89 11.02
C SER A 201 -1.09 12.61 10.22
N THR A 202 0.02 12.30 10.89
CA THR A 202 1.32 12.04 10.24
C THR A 202 1.82 10.61 10.44
N LEU A 203 1.03 9.73 11.07
CA LEU A 203 1.41 8.35 11.35
C LEU A 203 1.87 7.55 10.13
N GLN A 204 1.15 7.69 9.01
CA GLN A 204 1.49 6.94 7.79
C GLN A 204 2.91 7.24 7.31
N TYR A 205 3.32 8.51 7.33
CA TYR A 205 4.65 8.93 6.90
C TYR A 205 5.74 8.54 7.91
N ARG A 206 5.38 8.36 9.19
CA ARG A 206 6.36 7.89 10.21
C ARG A 206 6.86 6.49 9.88
N GLY A 207 6.00 5.61 9.36
CA GLY A 207 6.41 4.28 8.91
C GLY A 207 7.45 4.32 7.77
N ASP A 208 7.25 5.23 6.81
CA ASP A 208 8.18 5.42 5.68
C ASP A 208 9.54 5.94 6.18
N VAL A 209 9.51 6.95 7.07
CA VAL A 209 10.73 7.50 7.67
C VAL A 209 11.46 6.47 8.52
N GLU A 210 10.76 5.67 9.32
CA GLU A 210 11.36 4.58 10.09
C GLU A 210 12.03 3.53 9.19
N SER A 211 11.49 3.29 7.98
CA SER A 211 12.12 2.41 7.00
C SER A 211 13.46 2.96 6.53
N LEU A 212 13.51 4.26 6.22
CA LEU A 212 14.74 4.96 5.88
C LEU A 212 15.72 5.03 7.06
N GLU A 213 15.25 5.24 8.28
CA GLU A 213 16.09 5.19 9.48
C GLU A 213 16.78 3.84 9.64
N ARG A 214 16.04 2.74 9.43
CA ARG A 214 16.58 1.37 9.51
C ARG A 214 17.59 1.08 8.40
N SER A 215 17.42 1.62 7.19
CA SER A 215 18.41 1.44 6.13
C SER A 215 19.69 2.24 6.44
N LEU A 216 19.54 3.44 6.99
CA LEU A 216 20.65 4.33 7.35
C LEU A 216 21.34 3.94 8.67
N SER A 217 20.74 3.11 9.53
CA SER A 217 21.28 2.80 10.86
C SER A 217 22.64 2.08 10.83
N TYR A 218 22.98 1.44 9.70
CA TYR A 218 24.27 0.77 9.49
C TYR A 218 25.28 1.61 8.72
N THR A 219 24.95 2.86 8.43
CA THR A 219 25.81 3.80 7.70
C THR A 219 26.45 4.80 8.64
N GLU A 220 27.42 5.58 8.14
CA GLU A 220 28.01 6.69 8.89
C GLU A 220 27.09 7.92 8.97
N SER A 221 25.91 7.88 8.36
CA SER A 221 24.97 9.01 8.26
C SER A 221 23.54 8.65 8.73
N PRO A 222 23.35 8.11 9.94
CA PRO A 222 22.01 7.84 10.48
C PRO A 222 21.19 9.13 10.57
N LEU A 223 19.85 9.03 10.48
CA LEU A 223 19.00 10.20 10.72
C LEU A 223 19.06 10.59 12.19
N SER A 224 19.22 11.89 12.46
CA SER A 224 18.94 12.43 13.79
C SER A 224 17.44 12.56 14.01
N LYS A 225 16.97 12.52 15.26
CA LYS A 225 15.55 12.69 15.60
C LYS A 225 14.92 13.95 14.98
N ARG A 226 15.68 15.04 14.91
CA ARG A 226 15.22 16.30 14.30
C ARG A 226 15.01 16.14 12.79
N GLN A 227 15.89 15.39 12.12
CA GLN A 227 15.76 15.11 10.68
C GLN A 227 14.59 14.20 10.39
N SER A 228 14.39 13.15 11.20
CA SER A 228 13.26 12.24 11.06
C SER A 228 11.93 12.96 11.21
N GLU A 229 11.76 13.76 12.27
CA GLU A 229 10.55 14.58 12.43
C GLU A 229 10.40 15.62 11.31
N GLY A 230 11.50 16.23 10.85
CA GLY A 230 11.48 17.14 9.71
C GLY A 230 10.98 16.45 8.44
N LEU A 231 11.47 15.25 8.15
CA LEU A 231 11.09 14.47 6.98
C LEU A 231 9.62 14.02 7.05
N VAL A 232 9.13 13.60 8.22
CA VAL A 232 7.70 13.28 8.43
C VAL A 232 6.82 14.48 8.07
N ASN A 233 7.19 15.69 8.52
CA ASN A 233 6.44 16.90 8.20
C ASN A 233 6.54 17.27 6.72
N ILE A 234 7.68 17.05 6.08
CA ILE A 234 7.88 17.29 4.64
C ILE A 234 7.00 16.33 3.82
N LEU A 235 7.02 15.04 4.13
CA LEU A 235 6.15 14.05 3.48
C LEU A 235 4.68 14.45 3.59
N ALA A 236 4.24 14.79 4.80
CA ALA A 236 2.86 15.23 5.05
C ALA A 236 2.48 16.53 4.31
N LYS A 237 3.44 17.43 4.12
CA LYS A 237 3.24 18.67 3.36
C LYS A 237 3.10 18.38 1.87
N VAL A 238 4.07 17.66 1.30
CA VAL A 238 4.11 17.38 -0.15
C VAL A 238 2.89 16.55 -0.56
N ASP A 239 2.50 15.54 0.22
CA ASP A 239 1.31 14.73 -0.05
C ASP A 239 -0.01 15.53 0.01
N ARG A 240 -0.06 16.61 0.80
CA ARG A 240 -1.23 17.52 0.83
C ARG A 240 -1.28 18.47 -0.36
N GLU A 241 -0.11 18.87 -0.85
CA GLU A 241 0.04 19.82 -1.94
C GLU A 241 -0.06 19.15 -3.32
N TYR A 242 0.09 17.83 -3.38
CA TYR A 242 0.06 17.05 -4.61
C TYR A 242 -1.26 16.30 -4.77
N ASP A 243 -1.88 16.41 -5.95
CA ASP A 243 -3.07 15.64 -6.32
C ASP A 243 -2.79 14.85 -7.58
N TYR A 244 -3.03 13.54 -7.53
CA TYR A 244 -2.82 12.65 -8.65
C TYR A 244 -4.04 12.66 -9.56
N THR A 245 -3.84 12.69 -10.88
CA THR A 245 -4.95 12.54 -11.83
C THR A 245 -5.62 11.18 -11.69
N TYR A 246 -4.83 10.14 -11.44
CA TYR A 246 -5.30 8.78 -11.20
C TYR A 246 -4.73 8.24 -9.89
N ASP A 247 -5.61 7.76 -9.00
CA ASP A 247 -5.17 7.05 -7.80
C ASP A 247 -5.07 5.54 -8.07
N LEU A 248 -3.83 5.04 -8.11
CA LEU A 248 -3.52 3.63 -8.30
C LEU A 248 -3.19 2.88 -6.99
N LYS A 249 -3.48 3.43 -5.80
CA LYS A 249 -3.13 2.84 -4.49
C LYS A 249 -3.59 1.39 -4.31
N ASP A 250 -4.65 0.95 -4.99
CA ASP A 250 -5.16 -0.44 -4.96
C ASP A 250 -4.88 -1.26 -6.24
N ASN A 251 -4.07 -0.73 -7.15
CA ASN A 251 -3.85 -1.28 -8.50
C ASN A 251 -5.16 -1.56 -9.29
N ARG A 252 -6.25 -0.89 -8.93
CA ARG A 252 -7.47 -0.78 -9.73
C ARG A 252 -7.47 0.61 -10.32
N GLY A 253 -8.05 0.83 -11.51
CA GLY A 253 -8.02 2.11 -12.23
C GLY A 253 -8.78 3.27 -11.55
N GLY A 254 -8.85 3.30 -10.22
CA GLY A 254 -9.77 4.14 -9.46
C GLY A 254 -11.24 3.77 -9.71
N LYS A 255 -12.10 3.96 -8.71
CA LYS A 255 -13.59 3.90 -8.87
C LYS A 255 -14.15 2.68 -9.64
N GLY A 256 -13.49 1.51 -9.54
CA GLY A 256 -13.93 0.29 -10.21
C GLY A 256 -13.69 0.23 -11.73
N GLN A 257 -12.93 1.18 -12.30
CA GLN A 257 -12.54 1.15 -13.71
C GLN A 257 -11.41 0.14 -13.95
N PRO A 258 -11.37 -0.50 -15.14
CA PRO A 258 -10.25 -1.35 -15.51
C PRO A 258 -8.98 -0.50 -15.60
N LEU A 259 -7.86 -1.05 -15.14
CA LEU A 259 -6.56 -0.41 -15.27
C LEU A 259 -6.22 -0.28 -16.77
N THR A 260 -5.92 0.94 -17.23
CA THR A 260 -5.50 1.19 -18.62
C THR A 260 -4.02 1.57 -18.67
N LYS A 261 -3.42 1.40 -19.85
CA LYS A 261 -2.03 1.82 -20.07
C LYS A 261 -1.84 3.31 -19.82
N GLU A 262 -2.79 4.13 -20.27
CA GLU A 262 -2.79 5.58 -20.08
C GLU A 262 -2.78 5.93 -18.58
N MET A 263 -3.66 5.33 -17.77
CA MET A 263 -3.68 5.56 -16.32
C MET A 263 -2.33 5.25 -15.66
N VAL A 264 -1.71 4.13 -16.03
CA VAL A 264 -0.41 3.73 -15.52
C VAL A 264 0.67 4.73 -15.96
N ASP A 265 0.76 5.03 -17.25
CA ASP A 265 1.77 5.94 -17.78
C ASP A 265 1.65 7.35 -17.16
N THR A 266 0.43 7.90 -17.05
CA THR A 266 0.16 9.18 -16.40
C THR A 266 0.52 9.17 -14.91
N TYR A 267 0.05 8.15 -14.17
CA TYR A 267 0.33 8.05 -12.73
C TYR A 267 1.83 8.02 -12.42
N TYR A 268 2.60 7.21 -13.16
CA TYR A 268 4.04 7.10 -12.90
C TYR A 268 4.82 8.33 -13.39
N GLN A 269 4.32 9.03 -14.41
CA GLN A 269 4.86 10.34 -14.78
C GLN A 269 4.63 11.36 -13.66
N GLU A 270 3.42 11.43 -13.11
CA GLU A 270 3.07 12.30 -11.97
C GLU A 270 3.88 11.94 -10.72
N ARG A 271 3.99 10.64 -10.41
CA ARG A 271 4.79 10.15 -9.28
C ARG A 271 6.24 10.61 -9.35
N SER A 272 6.84 10.65 -10.55
CA SER A 272 8.21 11.16 -10.70
C SER A 272 8.34 12.65 -10.36
N VAL A 273 7.30 13.46 -10.62
CA VAL A 273 7.24 14.88 -10.25
C VAL A 273 7.06 15.01 -8.73
N TYR A 274 6.18 14.21 -8.14
CA TYR A 274 5.99 14.14 -6.69
C TYR A 274 7.30 13.78 -5.96
N GLU A 275 7.99 12.74 -6.40
CA GLU A 275 9.26 12.28 -5.82
C GLU A 275 10.35 13.36 -5.95
N ALA A 276 10.43 14.05 -7.08
CA ALA A 276 11.36 15.17 -7.26
C ALA A 276 11.08 16.34 -6.29
N ALA A 277 9.81 16.73 -6.13
CA ALA A 277 9.41 17.77 -5.18
C ALA A 277 9.72 17.38 -3.73
N LEU A 278 9.49 16.11 -3.39
CA LEU A 278 9.83 15.56 -2.08
C LEU A 278 11.35 15.60 -1.82
N LEU A 279 12.19 15.20 -2.78
CA LEU A 279 13.64 15.28 -2.64
C LEU A 279 14.14 16.72 -2.51
N GLU A 280 13.54 17.66 -3.25
CA GLU A 280 13.87 19.08 -3.13
C GLU A 280 13.58 19.60 -1.71
N GLU A 281 12.38 19.37 -1.19
CA GLU A 281 12.02 19.80 0.17
C GLU A 281 12.86 19.07 1.23
N ALA A 282 13.11 17.76 1.05
CA ALA A 282 13.92 16.94 1.94
C ALA A 282 15.38 17.42 2.02
N SER A 283 15.93 17.98 0.93
CA SER A 283 17.31 18.51 0.89
C SER A 283 17.55 19.66 1.90
N ARG A 284 16.50 20.30 2.41
CA ARG A 284 16.60 21.34 3.44
C ARG A 284 16.91 20.78 4.83
N VAL A 285 16.72 19.48 5.03
CA VAL A 285 16.83 18.79 6.33
C VAL A 285 17.83 17.64 6.28
N LEU A 286 17.90 16.93 5.17
CA LEU A 286 18.79 15.79 4.96
C LEU A 286 20.14 16.22 4.41
N ASN A 287 21.19 15.46 4.74
CA ASN A 287 22.49 15.60 4.07
C ASN A 287 22.53 14.78 2.76
N ASP A 288 23.59 14.95 1.96
CA ASP A 288 23.73 14.32 0.65
C ASP A 288 23.63 12.78 0.70
N ALA A 289 24.22 12.13 1.71
CA ALA A 289 24.19 10.68 1.84
C ALA A 289 22.78 10.18 2.18
N GLN A 290 22.08 10.87 3.09
CA GLN A 290 20.71 10.56 3.48
C GLN A 290 19.73 10.80 2.33
N LEU A 291 19.92 11.88 1.57
CA LEU A 291 19.11 12.21 0.40
C LEU A 291 19.31 11.16 -0.71
N ALA A 292 20.55 10.70 -0.93
CA ALA A 292 20.83 9.61 -1.86
C ALA A 292 20.12 8.32 -1.47
N SER A 293 20.14 7.94 -0.18
CA SER A 293 19.41 6.76 0.29
C SER A 293 17.88 6.89 0.17
N LEU A 294 17.33 8.09 0.38
CA LEU A 294 15.91 8.36 0.14
C LEU A 294 15.56 8.21 -1.35
N ALA A 295 16.37 8.79 -2.24
CA ALA A 295 16.17 8.69 -3.69
C ALA A 295 16.28 7.24 -4.19
N GLU A 296 17.24 6.47 -3.66
CA GLU A 296 17.38 5.05 -3.97
C GLU A 296 16.15 4.24 -3.51
N SER A 297 15.65 4.51 -2.30
CA SER A 297 14.42 3.90 -1.79
C SER A 297 13.23 4.16 -2.71
N GLN A 298 13.04 5.42 -3.11
CA GLN A 298 11.95 5.82 -4.02
C GLN A 298 12.06 5.12 -5.37
N LEU A 299 13.26 5.05 -5.95
CA LEU A 299 13.49 4.38 -7.22
C LEU A 299 13.16 2.89 -7.15
N LEU A 300 13.58 2.19 -6.09
CA LEU A 300 13.28 0.77 -5.90
C LEU A 300 11.78 0.51 -5.78
N GLU A 301 11.06 1.36 -5.04
CA GLU A 301 9.60 1.28 -4.92
C GLU A 301 8.91 1.57 -6.25
N TYR A 302 9.32 2.63 -6.94
CA TYR A 302 8.82 3.00 -8.25
C TYR A 302 8.95 1.83 -9.25
N GLU A 303 10.13 1.21 -9.34
CA GLU A 303 10.36 0.09 -10.25
C GLU A 303 9.53 -1.14 -9.90
N ARG A 304 9.44 -1.46 -8.60
CA ARG A 304 8.63 -2.57 -8.10
C ARG A 304 7.16 -2.37 -8.46
N ASP A 305 6.62 -1.20 -8.15
CA ASP A 305 5.20 -0.90 -8.32
C ASP A 305 4.88 -0.83 -9.82
N LEU A 306 5.71 -0.18 -10.63
CA LEU A 306 5.53 -0.09 -12.09
C LEU A 306 5.51 -1.48 -12.73
N ARG A 307 6.38 -2.38 -12.27
CA ARG A 307 6.40 -3.78 -12.73
C ARG A 307 5.10 -4.49 -12.36
N GLN A 308 4.59 -4.30 -11.15
CA GLN A 308 3.32 -4.88 -10.72
C GLN A 308 2.15 -4.34 -11.57
N SER A 309 2.07 -3.03 -11.80
CA SER A 309 1.02 -2.43 -12.63
C SER A 309 1.08 -2.94 -14.07
N LYS A 310 2.28 -3.10 -14.65
CA LYS A 310 2.46 -3.67 -16.00
C LYS A 310 2.01 -5.14 -16.09
N GLN A 311 2.36 -5.97 -15.12
CA GLN A 311 1.90 -7.36 -15.07
C GLN A 311 0.37 -7.44 -15.02
N GLN A 312 -0.28 -6.51 -14.32
CA GLN A 312 -1.73 -6.46 -14.27
C GLN A 312 -2.36 -6.01 -15.60
N LEU A 313 -1.76 -5.04 -16.30
CA LEU A 313 -2.19 -4.66 -17.65
C LEU A 313 -2.08 -5.83 -18.63
N GLU A 314 -0.99 -6.59 -18.58
CA GLU A 314 -0.78 -7.77 -19.42
C GLU A 314 -1.83 -8.86 -19.12
N ASN A 315 -2.09 -9.12 -17.84
CA ASN A 315 -3.10 -10.09 -17.42
C ASN A 315 -4.53 -9.67 -17.79
N ALA A 316 -4.85 -8.36 -17.68
CA ALA A 316 -6.15 -7.82 -18.09
C ALA A 316 -6.35 -7.88 -19.61
N GLY A 317 -5.29 -7.68 -20.40
CA GLY A 317 -5.32 -7.84 -21.86
C GLY A 317 -5.38 -9.28 -22.32
N ALA A 318 -4.83 -10.23 -21.56
CA ALA A 318 -4.81 -11.65 -21.90
C ALA A 318 -6.19 -12.34 -21.73
N ASP A 319 -7.04 -11.85 -20.82
CA ASP A 319 -8.39 -12.39 -20.58
C ASP A 319 -9.45 -11.79 -21.52
N GLY A 320 -9.10 -10.75 -22.31
CA GLY A 320 -10.01 -10.09 -23.26
C GLY A 320 -10.19 -10.81 -24.60
N GLY A 321 -9.54 -11.95 -24.83
CA GLY A 321 -9.48 -12.63 -26.12
C GLY A 321 -9.92 -14.10 -26.14
N ARG A 322 -10.33 -14.68 -25.00
CA ARG A 322 -10.83 -16.06 -24.96
C ARG A 322 -12.17 -16.09 -24.27
N GLY A 323 -13.22 -16.21 -25.08
CA GLY A 323 -14.48 -16.78 -24.62
C GLY A 323 -14.18 -18.11 -23.92
N PHE A 324 -14.36 -18.14 -22.60
CA PHE A 324 -14.29 -19.38 -21.82
C PHE A 324 -15.62 -20.11 -21.94
N GLY A 325 -15.81 -20.74 -23.10
CA GLY A 325 -16.46 -22.03 -23.15
C GLY A 325 -15.42 -23.12 -22.83
N GLY A 326 -15.79 -24.05 -21.95
CA GLY A 326 -15.20 -25.39 -21.91
C GLY A 326 -13.82 -25.51 -21.28
N GLY A 327 -13.74 -26.23 -20.17
CA GLY A 327 -12.49 -26.43 -19.43
C GLY A 327 -11.50 -27.40 -20.08
N ALA A 328 -10.28 -27.39 -19.56
CA ALA A 328 -9.49 -28.59 -19.30
C ALA A 328 -8.28 -28.24 -18.42
N ASN A 329 -8.37 -28.70 -17.19
CA ASN A 329 -7.31 -29.16 -16.30
C ASN A 329 -5.86 -29.19 -16.87
N ARG A 330 -4.94 -28.42 -16.28
CA ARG A 330 -3.54 -28.84 -16.03
C ARG A 330 -2.93 -28.00 -14.91
N GLY A 331 -2.61 -28.69 -13.81
CA GLY A 331 -2.00 -28.11 -12.63
C GLY A 331 -0.54 -27.71 -12.83
N GLY A 332 -0.14 -26.70 -12.07
CA GLY A 332 1.25 -26.31 -11.82
C GLY A 332 1.31 -25.72 -10.41
N GLY A 333 2.08 -26.34 -9.54
CA GLY A 333 2.08 -26.11 -8.09
C GLY A 333 2.41 -24.67 -7.67
N ARG A 334 1.69 -24.19 -6.65
CA ARG A 334 2.06 -23.02 -5.86
C ARG A 334 3.19 -23.43 -4.89
N PRO A 335 4.33 -22.73 -4.84
CA PRO A 335 5.16 -22.73 -3.65
C PRO A 335 4.46 -21.90 -2.58
N SER A 336 4.13 -22.58 -1.48
CA SER A 336 3.86 -21.96 -0.19
C SER A 336 5.13 -21.26 0.32
N GLY A 337 4.99 -20.03 0.77
CA GLY A 337 6.01 -19.27 1.50
C GLY A 337 5.74 -17.77 1.38
N GLY A 338 5.61 -16.97 2.42
CA GLY A 338 5.65 -17.19 3.85
C GLY A 338 5.17 -15.90 4.49
N GLY A 339 4.43 -16.01 5.59
CA GLY A 339 3.99 -14.87 6.37
C GLY A 339 5.17 -14.08 6.95
N ARG A 340 5.03 -12.77 6.92
CA ARG A 340 5.59 -11.81 7.88
C ARG A 340 4.44 -10.81 8.10
N GLY A 341 3.78 -10.70 9.24
CA GLY A 341 4.15 -11.12 10.57
C GLY A 341 5.18 -10.16 11.16
N ARG A 342 4.75 -8.95 11.52
CA ARG A 342 4.74 -8.44 12.90
C ARG A 342 3.59 -7.44 13.10
#